data_AF-A0A9W8QLK5-F1
#
_entry.id   AF-A0A9W8QLK5-F1
#
_cell.length_a   1.000
_cell.length_b   1.000
_cell.length_c   1.000
_cell.angle_alpha   90.00
_cell.angle_beta   90.00
_cell.angle_gamma   90.00
#
_symmetry.space_group_name_H-M   'P 1'
#
loop_
_entity.id
_entity.type
_entity.pdbx_description
1 polymer ?
#
loop_
_entity_poly.entity_id
_entity_poly.type
_entity_poly.pdbx_seq_one_letter_code
_entity_poly.pdbx_strand_id
1 'polypeptide(L)'
;MSADVPESIPTSADPRSQRPTKRRALSPTSAQAASLDALFAKPDRDIRLPSDGRPTNSGSRPPEIVTNVQGSSAGAGSGEFHVYKAARRREYERLRAMDAEVKRETDQEVFLRVKTEREKRDEEKTRKNRERREKMKARKAKKGKAGGGGGEGGDGTTTNGQGIKPARVVADRGDDDEITSENGNATAAASEPGLVIHDDD
;
A
#
# COMPACT_ATOMS: atom_id res chain seq x y z
N MET A 1 47.75 -52.51 -25.80
CA MET A 1 46.86 -52.23 -24.66
C MET A 1 46.73 -50.72 -24.55
N SER A 2 45.73 -50.13 -25.19
CA SER A 2 45.45 -48.70 -25.08
C SER A 2 44.36 -48.57 -24.03
N ALA A 3 44.69 -47.99 -22.88
CA ALA A 3 43.74 -47.76 -21.82
C ALA A 3 42.76 -46.67 -22.26
N ASP A 4 41.46 -46.97 -22.20
CA ASP A 4 40.39 -45.98 -22.31
C ASP A 4 40.52 -45.00 -21.14
N VAL A 5 41.13 -43.84 -21.41
CA VAL A 5 41.17 -42.72 -20.47
C VAL A 5 39.74 -42.15 -20.41
N PRO A 6 39.07 -42.15 -19.25
CA PRO A 6 37.76 -41.52 -19.16
C PRO A 6 37.94 -40.04 -19.49
N GLU A 7 37.26 -39.58 -20.54
CA GLU A 7 37.27 -38.20 -20.98
C GLU A 7 37.12 -37.28 -19.77
N SER A 8 38.05 -36.34 -19.64
CA SER A 8 38.14 -35.44 -18.51
C SER A 8 36.81 -34.72 -18.32
N ILE A 9 36.06 -35.10 -17.28
CA ILE A 9 34.91 -34.31 -16.84
C ILE A 9 35.46 -32.89 -16.63
N PRO A 10 34.91 -31.87 -17.31
CA PRO A 10 35.41 -30.52 -17.14
C PRO A 10 35.39 -30.20 -15.65
N THR A 11 36.55 -29.75 -15.13
CA THR A 11 36.76 -29.45 -13.70
C THR A 11 35.79 -28.41 -13.13
N SER A 12 34.95 -27.81 -13.96
CA SER A 12 33.82 -26.98 -13.58
C SER A 12 32.60 -27.75 -13.04
N ALA A 13 32.54 -29.07 -13.20
CA ALA A 13 31.44 -29.93 -12.76
C ALA A 13 31.79 -30.81 -11.55
N ASP A 14 33.01 -30.71 -11.01
CA ASP A 14 33.44 -31.50 -9.85
C ASP A 14 32.90 -30.89 -8.54
N PRO A 15 32.02 -31.59 -7.79
CA PRO A 15 31.45 -31.11 -6.53
C PRO A 15 32.47 -30.97 -5.40
N ARG A 16 33.69 -31.54 -5.56
CA ARG A 16 34.80 -31.36 -4.61
C ARG A 16 35.54 -30.05 -4.83
N SER A 17 35.40 -29.44 -6.00
CA SER A 17 36.00 -28.14 -6.28
C SER A 17 35.12 -27.04 -5.68
N GLN A 18 35.56 -26.42 -4.58
CA GLN A 18 34.87 -25.27 -3.97
C GLN A 18 35.04 -23.98 -4.79
N ARG A 19 35.18 -24.09 -6.11
CA ARG A 19 35.30 -22.92 -6.98
C ARG A 19 33.97 -22.17 -6.98
N PRO A 20 33.97 -20.84 -6.81
CA PRO A 20 32.73 -20.06 -6.84
C PRO A 20 32.11 -20.15 -8.23
N THR A 21 31.08 -20.99 -8.38
CA THR A 21 30.28 -21.03 -9.59
C THR A 21 29.54 -19.71 -9.73
N LYS A 22 29.50 -19.14 -10.93
CA LYS A 22 28.68 -17.94 -11.21
C LYS A 22 27.25 -18.20 -10.72
N ARG A 23 26.85 -17.51 -9.66
CA ARG A 23 25.50 -17.63 -9.08
C ARG A 23 24.50 -17.26 -10.16
N ARG A 24 23.75 -18.24 -10.67
CA ARG A 24 22.62 -17.99 -11.56
C ARG A 24 21.63 -17.14 -10.77
N ALA A 25 21.07 -16.09 -11.39
CA ALA A 25 19.98 -15.35 -10.78
C ALA A 25 18.81 -16.33 -10.60
N LEU A 26 18.51 -16.69 -9.34
CA LEU A 26 17.45 -17.62 -9.01
C LEU A 26 16.12 -17.01 -9.45
N SER A 27 15.33 -17.76 -10.23
CA SER A 27 13.93 -17.41 -10.47
C SER A 27 13.19 -17.33 -9.12
N PRO A 28 12.12 -16.52 -9.00
CA PRO A 28 11.32 -16.45 -7.77
C PRO A 28 10.88 -17.83 -7.27
N THR A 29 10.52 -18.73 -8.19
CA THR A 29 10.15 -20.12 -7.88
C THR A 29 11.32 -20.93 -7.33
N SER A 30 12.53 -20.77 -7.89
CA SER A 30 13.71 -21.48 -7.39
C SER A 30 14.17 -20.97 -6.01
N ALA A 31 13.99 -19.68 -5.72
CA ALA A 31 14.27 -19.13 -4.39
C ALA A 31 13.29 -19.66 -3.33
N GLN A 32 12.01 -19.78 -3.68
CA GLN A 32 11.00 -20.41 -2.82
C GLN A 32 11.30 -21.89 -2.60
N ALA A 33 11.63 -22.63 -3.66
CA ALA A 33 12.00 -24.05 -3.56
C ALA A 33 13.19 -24.26 -2.61
N ALA A 34 14.25 -23.46 -2.74
CA ALA A 34 15.40 -23.54 -1.84
C ALA A 34 15.05 -23.24 -0.37
N SER A 35 14.11 -22.32 -0.12
CA SER A 35 13.58 -22.05 1.23
C SER A 35 12.77 -23.23 1.77
N LEU A 36 11.98 -23.89 0.92
CA LEU A 36 11.20 -25.07 1.29
C LEU A 36 12.12 -26.27 1.58
N ASP A 37 13.12 -26.51 0.74
CA ASP A 37 14.12 -27.57 0.93
C ASP A 37 14.86 -27.39 2.28
N ALA A 38 15.20 -26.15 2.63
CA ALA A 38 15.83 -25.83 3.91
C ALA A 38 14.89 -26.06 5.12
N LEU A 39 13.58 -25.83 4.98
CA LEU A 39 12.58 -26.14 6.01
C LEU A 39 12.37 -27.66 6.14
N PHE A 40 12.29 -28.38 5.02
CA PHE A 40 12.11 -29.84 5.01
C PHE A 40 13.33 -30.62 5.48
N ALA A 41 14.53 -30.03 5.45
CA ALA A 41 15.72 -30.66 6.02
C ALA A 41 15.59 -30.96 7.53
N LYS A 42 14.73 -30.23 8.26
CA LYS A 42 14.46 -30.42 9.70
C LYS A 42 12.98 -30.22 10.00
N PRO A 43 12.12 -31.21 9.71
CA PRO A 43 10.67 -31.08 9.86
C PRO A 43 10.23 -30.92 11.31
N ASP A 44 10.99 -31.45 12.28
CA ASP A 44 10.67 -31.36 13.72
C ASP A 44 10.99 -30.00 14.35
N ARG A 45 11.56 -29.05 13.57
CA ARG A 45 11.94 -27.73 14.09
C ARG A 45 10.72 -26.81 14.14
N ASP A 46 10.41 -26.30 15.33
CA ASP A 46 9.39 -25.27 15.51
C ASP A 46 9.67 -24.02 14.65
N ILE A 47 8.70 -23.68 13.79
CA ILE A 47 8.73 -22.49 12.95
C ILE A 47 8.19 -21.31 13.74
N ARG A 48 9.08 -20.40 14.16
CA ARG A 48 8.70 -19.15 14.81
C ARG A 48 8.23 -18.15 13.76
N LEU A 49 6.92 -18.02 13.61
CA LEU A 49 6.33 -16.92 12.86
C LEU A 49 6.59 -15.61 13.61
N PRO A 50 6.88 -14.50 12.92
CA PRO A 50 6.95 -13.20 13.57
C PRO A 50 5.59 -12.93 14.23
N SER A 51 5.60 -12.67 15.54
CA SER A 51 4.40 -12.22 16.25
C SER A 51 3.91 -10.92 15.64
N ASP A 52 2.59 -10.71 15.64
CA ASP A 52 1.94 -9.48 15.20
C ASP A 52 2.76 -8.29 15.70
N GLY A 53 3.28 -7.49 14.76
CA GLY A 53 4.42 -6.58 14.92
C GLY A 53 4.21 -5.40 15.86
N ARG A 54 3.69 -5.64 17.07
CA ARG A 54 3.67 -4.69 18.16
C ARG A 54 5.12 -4.26 18.38
N PRO A 55 5.43 -2.96 18.22
CA PRO A 55 6.78 -2.50 18.40
C PRO A 55 7.18 -2.82 19.84
N THR A 56 8.24 -3.62 20.00
CA THR A 56 8.87 -3.91 21.29
C THR A 56 9.43 -2.64 21.95
N ASN A 57 9.52 -1.57 21.16
CA ASN A 57 9.99 -0.24 21.53
C ASN A 57 8.80 0.70 21.83
N SER A 58 7.73 0.21 22.47
CA SER A 58 6.80 1.12 23.14
C SER A 58 7.64 1.94 24.11
N GLY A 59 7.84 3.24 23.79
CA GLY A 59 8.84 4.09 24.45
C GLY A 59 8.85 3.82 25.95
N SER A 60 10.01 3.37 26.45
CA SER A 60 10.15 2.95 27.84
C SER A 60 9.51 4.00 28.72
N ARG A 61 8.46 3.61 29.46
CA ARG A 61 7.77 4.51 30.39
C ARG A 61 8.83 5.16 31.26
N PRO A 62 8.78 6.49 31.47
CA PRO A 62 9.69 7.14 32.39
C PRO A 62 9.66 6.43 33.75
N PRO A 63 10.81 6.16 34.37
CA PRO A 63 10.84 5.52 35.68
C PRO A 63 10.10 6.39 36.71
N GLU A 64 9.31 5.76 37.57
CA GLU A 64 8.50 6.47 38.58
C GLU A 64 9.36 7.11 39.68
N ILE A 65 10.48 6.47 40.04
CA ILE A 65 11.41 6.96 41.05
C ILE A 65 12.78 7.15 40.42
N VAL A 66 13.29 8.36 40.49
CA VAL A 66 14.68 8.68 40.15
C VAL A 66 15.47 8.70 41.45
N THR A 67 16.37 7.74 41.62
CA THR A 67 17.15 7.58 42.86
C THR A 67 18.36 8.51 42.96
N ASN A 68 18.71 9.21 41.87
CA ASN A 68 19.98 9.92 41.74
C ASN A 68 19.80 11.45 41.81
N VAL A 69 18.78 11.93 42.52
CA VAL A 69 18.45 13.36 42.61
C VAL A 69 19.33 14.01 43.67
N GLN A 70 20.30 14.82 43.23
CA GLN A 70 21.10 15.67 44.11
C GLN A 70 20.26 16.86 44.59
N GLY A 71 20.56 17.41 45.78
CA GLY A 71 19.76 18.48 46.41
C GLY A 71 19.56 19.71 45.51
N SER A 72 18.43 20.40 45.65
CA SER A 72 17.99 21.46 44.74
C SER A 72 18.92 22.69 44.66
N SER A 73 19.74 22.92 45.69
CA SER A 73 20.73 24.00 45.73
C SER A 73 22.14 23.55 45.37
N ALA A 74 22.33 22.26 45.06
CA ALA A 74 23.63 21.74 44.72
C ALA A 74 24.04 22.17 43.30
N GLY A 75 25.32 22.47 43.08
CA GLY A 75 25.84 22.90 41.78
C GLY A 75 25.77 21.82 40.70
N ALA A 76 25.97 22.23 39.44
CA ALA A 76 25.98 21.32 38.30
C ALA A 76 27.16 20.32 38.40
N GLY A 77 26.84 19.03 38.48
CA GLY A 77 27.83 17.95 38.42
C GLY A 77 28.32 17.69 36.99
N SER A 78 29.46 17.00 36.85
CA SER A 78 30.05 16.66 35.54
C SER A 78 29.18 15.72 34.70
N GLY A 79 28.31 14.94 35.33
CA GLY A 79 27.38 14.02 34.66
C GLY A 79 26.05 14.65 34.24
N GLU A 80 25.72 15.85 34.73
CA GLU A 80 24.39 16.46 34.55
C GLU A 80 24.08 16.74 33.08
N PHE A 81 25.10 17.14 32.30
CA PHE A 81 24.96 17.36 30.87
C PHE A 81 24.47 16.10 30.13
N HIS A 82 24.98 14.92 30.49
CA HIS A 82 24.57 13.67 29.85
C HIS A 82 23.17 13.23 30.27
N VAL A 83 22.80 13.47 31.54
CA VAL A 83 21.44 13.25 32.03
C VAL A 83 20.45 14.10 31.24
N TYR A 84 20.72 15.39 31.09
CA TYR A 84 19.91 16.30 30.28
C TYR A 84 19.80 15.86 28.82
N LYS A 85 20.93 15.51 28.18
CA LYS A 85 20.95 15.06 26.79
C LYS A 85 20.10 13.81 26.57
N ALA A 86 20.18 12.85 27.49
CA ALA A 86 19.38 11.63 27.43
C ALA A 86 17.89 11.90 27.67
N ALA A 87 17.55 12.72 28.67
CA ALA A 87 16.17 13.11 28.97
C ALA A 87 15.53 13.88 27.80
N ARG A 88 16.23 14.86 27.23
CA ARG A 88 15.75 15.64 26.07
C ARG A 88 15.55 14.75 24.85
N ARG A 89 16.46 13.82 24.56
CA ARG A 89 16.30 12.86 23.45
C ARG A 89 15.07 11.97 23.66
N ARG A 90 14.89 11.42 24.86
CA ARG A 90 13.71 10.62 25.21
C ARG A 90 12.42 11.40 25.02
N GLU A 91 12.40 12.68 25.41
CA GLU A 91 11.22 13.53 25.27
C GLU A 91 10.89 13.86 23.82
N TYR A 92 11.89 14.17 22.98
CA TYR A 92 11.68 14.38 21.55
C TYR A 92 11.19 13.12 20.84
N GLU A 93 11.72 11.95 21.19
CA GLU A 93 11.23 10.67 20.68
C GLU A 93 9.79 10.42 21.10
N ARG A 94 9.42 10.74 22.34
CA ARG A 94 8.05 10.62 22.87
C ARG A 94 7.08 11.52 22.11
N LEU A 95 7.39 12.82 21.97
CA LEU A 95 6.55 13.78 21.24
C LEU A 95 6.40 13.37 19.77
N ARG A 96 7.50 12.98 19.12
CA ARG A 96 7.47 12.52 17.73
C ARG A 96 6.62 11.26 17.54
N ALA A 97 6.67 10.33 18.49
CA ALA A 97 5.85 9.12 18.44
C ALA A 97 4.36 9.45 18.58
N MET A 98 4.01 10.32 19.52
CA MET A 98 2.63 10.80 19.73
C MET A 98 2.11 11.52 18.49
N ASP A 99 2.88 12.44 17.91
CA ASP A 99 2.48 13.16 16.69
C ASP A 99 2.31 12.21 15.49
N ALA A 100 3.16 11.19 15.39
CA ALA A 100 3.06 10.19 14.33
C ALA A 100 1.83 9.28 14.50
N GLU A 101 1.48 8.92 15.74
CA GLU A 101 0.28 8.15 16.05
C GLU A 101 -0.98 8.95 15.71
N VAL A 102 -1.08 10.19 16.17
CA VAL A 102 -2.21 11.09 15.83
C VAL A 102 -2.37 11.23 14.32
N LYS A 103 -1.28 11.48 13.58
CA LYS A 103 -1.34 11.55 12.11
C LYS A 103 -1.86 10.25 11.48
N ARG A 104 -1.39 9.09 11.96
CA ARG A 104 -1.84 7.80 11.44
C ARG A 104 -3.31 7.54 11.73
N GLU A 105 -3.81 7.95 12.89
CA GLU A 105 -5.22 7.82 13.25
C GLU A 105 -6.09 8.75 12.39
N THR A 106 -5.70 10.02 12.24
CA THR A 106 -6.44 10.97 11.39
C THR A 106 -6.47 10.51 9.94
N ASP A 107 -5.36 10.03 9.40
CA ASP A 107 -5.29 9.53 8.03
C ASP A 107 -6.15 8.28 7.84
N GLN A 108 -6.18 7.38 8.83
CA GLN A 108 -7.05 6.20 8.81
C GLN A 108 -8.53 6.59 8.87
N GLU A 109 -8.90 7.54 9.73
CA GLU A 109 -10.27 8.02 9.81
C GLU A 109 -10.74 8.63 8.48
N VAL A 110 -9.92 9.51 7.89
CA VAL A 110 -10.22 10.13 6.59
C VAL A 110 -10.35 9.05 5.52
N PHE A 111 -9.42 8.10 5.47
CA PHE A 111 -9.47 6.99 4.53
C PHE A 111 -10.76 6.16 4.67
N LEU A 112 -11.13 5.80 5.90
CA LEU A 112 -12.35 5.02 6.18
C LEU A 112 -13.61 5.81 5.80
N ARG A 113 -13.66 7.11 6.10
CA ARG A 113 -14.79 7.97 5.69
C ARG A 113 -14.92 8.00 4.17
N VAL A 114 -13.84 8.30 3.45
CA VAL A 114 -13.85 8.34 1.98
C VAL A 114 -14.22 6.99 1.37
N LYS A 115 -13.67 5.90 1.92
CA LYS A 115 -13.97 4.53 1.47
C LYS A 115 -15.46 4.20 1.64
N THR A 116 -16.02 4.43 2.83
CA THR A 116 -17.43 4.13 3.10
C THR A 116 -18.39 4.99 2.27
N GLU A 117 -18.06 6.26 2.01
CA GLU A 117 -18.85 7.08 1.10
C GLU A 117 -18.82 6.57 -0.34
N ARG A 118 -17.64 6.15 -0.82
CA ARG A 118 -17.50 5.57 -2.16
C ARG A 118 -18.28 4.28 -2.30
N GLU A 119 -18.17 3.38 -1.32
CA GLU A 119 -18.93 2.13 -1.25
C GLU A 119 -20.44 2.40 -1.28
N LYS A 120 -20.94 3.35 -0.48
CA LYS A 120 -22.36 3.75 -0.49
C LYS A 120 -22.81 4.28 -1.85
N ARG A 121 -22.03 5.15 -2.49
CA ARG A 121 -22.36 5.68 -3.84
C ARG A 121 -22.43 4.57 -4.88
N ASP A 122 -21.52 3.60 -4.82
CA ASP A 122 -21.49 2.46 -5.74
C ASP A 122 -22.64 1.47 -5.45
N GLU A 123 -22.96 1.23 -4.17
CA GLU A 123 -24.13 0.46 -3.74
C GLU A 123 -25.45 1.08 -4.20
N GLU A 124 -25.61 2.40 -4.10
CA GLU A 124 -26.82 3.09 -4.58
C GLU A 124 -26.99 2.97 -6.10
N LYS A 125 -25.90 3.14 -6.86
CA LYS A 125 -25.92 2.97 -8.32
C LYS A 125 -26.25 1.53 -8.71
N THR A 126 -25.62 0.56 -8.05
CA THR A 126 -25.86 -0.87 -8.31
C THR A 126 -27.27 -1.29 -7.91
N ARG A 127 -27.81 -0.79 -6.79
CA ARG A 127 -29.20 -1.01 -6.35
C ARG A 127 -30.20 -0.46 -7.36
N LYS A 128 -30.07 0.81 -7.77
CA LYS A 128 -30.93 1.42 -8.79
C LYS A 128 -30.91 0.63 -10.11
N ASN A 129 -29.73 0.18 -10.54
CA ASN A 129 -29.58 -0.63 -11.75
C ASN A 129 -30.18 -2.04 -11.61
N ARG A 130 -30.03 -2.67 -10.44
CA ARG A 130 -30.64 -3.97 -10.12
C ARG A 130 -32.17 -3.86 -10.14
N GLU A 131 -32.74 -2.87 -9.47
CA GLU A 131 -34.20 -2.62 -9.48
C GLU A 131 -34.74 -2.39 -10.90
N ARG A 132 -34.03 -1.63 -11.74
CA ARG A 132 -34.40 -1.42 -13.16
C ARG A 132 -34.41 -2.75 -13.93
N ARG A 133 -33.40 -3.61 -13.75
CA ARG A 133 -33.32 -4.93 -14.40
C ARG A 133 -34.42 -5.86 -13.91
N GLU A 134 -34.70 -5.89 -12.62
CA GLU A 134 -35.77 -6.71 -12.03
C GLU A 134 -37.16 -6.27 -12.50
N LYS A 135 -37.44 -4.96 -12.56
CA LYS A 135 -38.67 -4.40 -13.15
C LYS A 135 -38.82 -4.82 -14.61
N MET A 136 -37.77 -4.73 -15.42
CA MET A 136 -37.81 -5.19 -16.81
C MET A 136 -38.02 -6.70 -16.93
N LYS A 137 -37.35 -7.51 -16.10
CA LYS A 137 -37.53 -8.97 -16.05
C LYS A 137 -38.96 -9.35 -15.68
N ALA A 138 -39.54 -8.67 -14.68
CA ALA A 138 -40.93 -8.87 -14.27
C ALA A 138 -41.93 -8.49 -15.39
N ARG A 139 -41.70 -7.38 -16.11
CA ARG A 139 -42.53 -7.00 -17.27
C ARG A 139 -42.44 -8.03 -18.40
N LYS A 140 -41.25 -8.54 -18.72
CA LYS A 140 -41.06 -9.59 -19.72
C LYS A 140 -41.71 -10.91 -19.30
N ALA A 141 -41.56 -11.32 -18.04
CA ALA A 141 -42.19 -12.52 -17.51
C ALA A 141 -43.73 -12.44 -17.55
N LYS A 142 -44.32 -11.28 -17.21
CA LYS A 142 -45.78 -11.05 -17.34
C LYS A 142 -46.25 -11.12 -18.80
N LYS A 143 -45.49 -10.55 -19.75
CA LYS A 143 -45.82 -10.61 -21.18
C LYS A 143 -45.69 -12.03 -21.76
N GLY A 144 -44.72 -12.82 -21.31
CA GLY A 144 -44.57 -14.22 -21.67
C GLY A 144 -45.65 -15.13 -21.08
N LYS A 145 -46.21 -14.79 -19.90
CA LYS A 145 -47.29 -15.56 -19.27
C LYS A 145 -48.70 -15.19 -19.77
N ALA A 146 -48.86 -13.99 -20.34
CA ALA A 146 -50.10 -13.55 -21.00
C ALA A 146 -50.12 -13.82 -22.52
N GLY A 147 -49.02 -14.34 -23.09
CA GLY A 147 -48.87 -14.67 -24.51
C GLY A 147 -48.63 -16.16 -24.76
N GLY A 148 -49.19 -17.03 -23.92
CA GLY A 148 -49.23 -18.46 -24.18
C GLY A 148 -50.28 -18.79 -25.23
N GLY A 149 -49.94 -18.58 -26.50
CA GLY A 149 -50.81 -18.89 -27.63
C GLY A 149 -50.08 -18.74 -28.97
N GLY A 150 -49.31 -19.78 -29.34
CA GLY A 150 -49.01 -20.18 -30.73
C GLY A 150 -48.07 -19.31 -31.57
N GLY A 151 -47.11 -19.94 -32.25
CA GLY A 151 -46.47 -19.34 -33.43
C GLY A 151 -45.01 -19.72 -33.62
N GLU A 152 -44.81 -20.87 -34.24
CA GLU A 152 -43.56 -21.36 -34.83
C GLU A 152 -43.33 -20.71 -36.21
N GLY A 153 -42.06 -20.52 -36.61
CA GLY A 153 -41.63 -20.08 -37.96
C GLY A 153 -41.63 -18.55 -38.14
N GLY A 154 -40.66 -17.90 -38.78
CA GLY A 154 -39.57 -18.31 -39.65
C GLY A 154 -39.34 -17.16 -40.65
N ASP A 155 -38.09 -17.00 -41.12
CA ASP A 155 -37.68 -16.20 -42.29
C ASP A 155 -37.70 -14.65 -42.12
N GLY A 156 -36.65 -13.86 -42.36
CA GLY A 156 -35.48 -14.03 -43.22
C GLY A 156 -35.49 -12.90 -44.25
N THR A 157 -34.51 -11.98 -44.21
CA THR A 157 -33.90 -11.35 -45.40
C THR A 157 -32.80 -10.35 -44.99
N THR A 158 -31.59 -10.78 -45.31
CA THR A 158 -30.31 -10.11 -45.53
C THR A 158 -30.34 -8.76 -46.23
N THR A 159 -29.41 -7.85 -45.86
CA THR A 159 -28.50 -7.21 -46.83
C THR A 159 -27.11 -6.98 -46.23
N ASN A 160 -26.14 -7.06 -47.14
CA ASN A 160 -24.70 -7.30 -46.97
C ASN A 160 -23.91 -6.16 -46.34
N GLY A 161 -22.77 -6.54 -45.74
CA GLY A 161 -21.93 -5.66 -44.95
C GLY A 161 -20.84 -4.89 -45.69
N GLN A 162 -20.12 -4.09 -44.90
CA GLN A 162 -18.75 -3.62 -45.09
C GLN A 162 -18.44 -2.60 -43.98
N GLY A 163 -17.19 -2.61 -43.49
CA GLY A 163 -16.57 -1.44 -42.87
C GLY A 163 -16.66 -1.35 -41.35
N ILE A 164 -15.70 -1.98 -40.67
CA ILE A 164 -15.31 -1.59 -39.31
C ILE A 164 -14.51 -0.28 -39.42
N LYS A 165 -15.05 0.82 -38.86
CA LYS A 165 -14.40 2.01 -38.24
C LYS A 165 -15.37 3.23 -38.29
N PRO A 166 -15.23 4.26 -37.43
CA PRO A 166 -15.06 4.28 -35.96
C PRO A 166 -16.13 5.21 -35.31
N ALA A 167 -16.75 4.79 -34.20
CA ALA A 167 -17.70 5.67 -33.49
C ALA A 167 -16.95 6.68 -32.62
N ARG A 168 -16.81 7.89 -33.17
CA ARG A 168 -16.47 9.14 -32.50
C ARG A 168 -17.38 9.35 -31.29
N VAL A 169 -16.81 9.31 -30.09
CA VAL A 169 -17.51 9.69 -28.85
C VAL A 169 -17.81 11.18 -28.93
N VAL A 170 -19.09 11.53 -29.07
CA VAL A 170 -19.58 12.90 -28.89
C VAL A 170 -19.54 13.16 -27.39
N ALA A 171 -18.49 13.87 -26.95
CA ALA A 171 -18.44 14.44 -25.62
C ALA A 171 -19.40 15.63 -25.57
N ASP A 172 -20.46 15.45 -24.80
CA ASP A 172 -21.36 16.50 -24.35
C ASP A 172 -20.56 17.49 -23.49
N ARG A 173 -20.49 18.74 -23.95
CA ARG A 173 -19.79 19.85 -23.29
C ARG A 173 -20.79 20.59 -22.41
N GLY A 174 -20.57 20.55 -21.11
CA GLY A 174 -21.07 21.53 -20.15
C GLY A 174 -19.90 22.05 -19.32
N ASP A 175 -19.55 23.32 -19.55
CA ASP A 175 -18.95 24.31 -18.63
C ASP A 175 -19.53 24.16 -17.20
N ASP A 176 -18.86 24.39 -16.07
CA ASP A 176 -17.85 25.39 -15.70
C ASP A 176 -17.00 24.86 -14.50
N ASP A 177 -15.69 25.13 -14.49
CA ASP A 177 -14.90 25.57 -13.33
C ASP A 177 -13.41 25.65 -13.74
N GLU A 178 -13.00 26.78 -14.31
CA GLU A 178 -11.59 27.10 -14.56
C GLU A 178 -10.89 27.47 -13.24
N ILE A 179 -10.15 26.52 -12.68
CA ILE A 179 -9.04 26.80 -11.77
C ILE A 179 -7.79 26.97 -12.64
N THR A 180 -7.33 28.21 -12.78
CA THR A 180 -6.04 28.54 -13.39
C THR A 180 -4.91 28.08 -12.48
N SER A 181 -4.03 27.22 -13.01
CA SER A 181 -2.74 26.89 -12.40
C SER A 181 -1.65 26.98 -13.46
N GLU A 182 -1.00 28.14 -13.51
CA GLU A 182 0.27 28.31 -14.21
C GLU A 182 1.41 27.84 -13.30
N ASN A 183 2.34 27.08 -13.86
CA ASN A 183 3.48 26.49 -13.14
C ASN A 183 4.80 26.96 -13.77
N GLY A 184 5.60 27.70 -12.99
CA GLY A 184 7.07 27.89 -13.11
C GLY A 184 7.57 28.76 -14.27
N ASN A 185 8.55 29.66 -14.12
CA ASN A 185 9.70 29.69 -13.20
C ASN A 185 10.47 31.04 -13.33
N ALA A 186 11.27 31.36 -12.30
CA ALA A 186 12.48 32.21 -12.30
C ALA A 186 12.42 33.66 -11.74
N THR A 187 13.03 33.78 -10.55
CA THR A 187 13.94 34.85 -10.05
C THR A 187 13.39 36.23 -9.70
N ALA A 188 13.25 36.49 -8.39
CA ALA A 188 13.74 37.71 -7.74
C ALA A 188 13.71 37.55 -6.21
N ALA A 189 14.82 37.87 -5.54
CA ALA A 189 14.91 37.95 -4.09
C ALA A 189 14.18 39.21 -3.60
N ALA A 190 13.26 39.07 -2.64
CA ALA A 190 12.70 40.18 -1.88
C ALA A 190 12.33 39.72 -0.46
N SER A 191 12.75 40.51 0.52
CA SER A 191 12.65 40.34 1.96
C SER A 191 11.21 40.22 2.49
N GLU A 192 10.97 39.26 3.39
CA GLU A 192 9.70 39.13 4.12
C GLU A 192 9.48 40.28 5.13
N PRO A 193 8.25 40.79 5.30
CA PRO A 193 7.92 41.78 6.31
C PRO A 193 7.82 41.14 7.70
N GLY A 194 8.54 41.71 8.67
CA GLY A 194 8.56 41.25 10.06
C GLY A 194 7.21 41.36 10.78
N LEU A 195 6.99 40.43 11.70
CA LEU A 195 5.83 40.35 12.59
C LEU A 195 5.82 41.56 13.56
N VAL A 196 4.84 42.45 13.42
CA VAL A 196 4.60 43.55 14.37
C VAL A 196 3.64 43.05 15.45
N ILE A 197 4.13 42.98 16.69
CA ILE A 197 3.31 42.72 17.87
C ILE A 197 2.92 44.08 18.43
N HIS A 198 1.61 44.33 18.55
CA HIS A 198 1.07 45.47 19.28
C HIS A 198 0.84 45.04 20.72
N ASP A 199 1.61 45.63 21.65
CA ASP A 199 1.32 45.59 23.08
C ASP A 199 0.30 46.71 23.37
N ASP A 200 -0.95 46.34 23.62
CA ASP A 200 -1.98 47.26 24.14
C ASP A 200 -1.94 47.22 25.68
N ASP A 201 -1.59 48.36 26.28
CA ASP A 201 -1.88 48.74 27.67
C ASP A 201 -3.34 49.27 27.81
#